data_AF-A0A218W3J0-F1
#
_entry.id   AF-A0A218W3J0-F1
#
_cell.length_a   1.000
_cell.length_b   1.000
_cell.length_c   1.000
_cell.angle_alpha   90.00
_cell.angle_beta   90.00
_cell.angle_gamma   90.00
#
_symmetry.space_group_name_H-M   'P 1'
#
loop_
_entity.id
_entity.type
_entity.pdbx_description
1 polymer ?
#
loop_
_entity_poly.entity_id
_entity_poly.type
_entity_poly.pdbx_seq_one_letter_code
_entity_poly.pdbx_strand_id
1 'polypeptide(L)'
;MAGASNNNNNSDLSAHEPLLLSDGIRPISRPADTKKNTASRIAKSVARWTLKLVMQAIFVAWIVEWKSDGGANLAGIITYLFGFAIWITALPPVRKRYFQLFFYTHQLYVFFIIFLALHIGDTNFSKFLGGLFLFMLDRFLRFFQSRRDVDVVSATNFPCGTVVLHYNALGFVFLRLREISKLQWHPFSVSSSPLDGKYHLSVLIKAVGDWTGQLRQNVSNLSSRETQIFGSPARFTVNVEGPYGHESPYHLTYEMLVLVAGGSGISPFVAILSDILHRVRDEKPCLPRHVLLIWAIKRSSEISLLSTIDVKALDPFLLDRVNIEIRIYVTRESEPPLEEGKFESSSFSPSRSRRQSMSVLVGTGDKVWSGSYVIVPILGFIFSLGLLDVCYLNPNDISYWWYRGLLLVICMVVSVIIFGGLVIALWHAWEKRTLSLSVSAEEDGDDSEEIATAPLMRQNGALPNKDLYQDFTTSISYGQRPDFKEIFGAVSNSWGNADIGVIVCGPQALQSSVAKECRSQDLRRRGSGPIFHFNSHSFDL
;
A
#
# COMPACT_ATOMS: atom_id res chain seq x y z
N MET A 1 22.18 27.78 -63.61
CA MET A 1 23.65 27.73 -63.46
C MET A 1 24.04 26.28 -63.74
N ALA A 2 24.43 25.93 -64.96
CA ALA A 2 25.76 26.13 -65.55
C ALA A 2 26.83 25.20 -64.90
N GLY A 3 27.51 24.30 -65.61
CA GLY A 3 27.37 23.87 -67.02
C GLY A 3 28.64 23.18 -67.55
N ALA A 4 28.53 22.47 -68.69
CA ALA A 4 29.62 22.03 -69.58
C ALA A 4 30.69 21.05 -69.03
N SER A 5 31.49 20.33 -69.85
CA SER A 5 31.31 19.73 -71.20
C SER A 5 32.55 18.87 -71.52
N ASN A 6 32.47 18.09 -72.60
CA ASN A 6 33.59 17.55 -73.42
C ASN A 6 34.43 16.36 -72.91
N ASN A 7 35.10 15.61 -73.79
CA ASN A 7 34.72 15.03 -75.11
C ASN A 7 35.87 14.12 -75.62
N ASN A 8 35.58 13.28 -76.62
CA ASN A 8 36.54 12.73 -77.61
C ASN A 8 37.68 11.78 -77.15
N ASN A 9 38.30 10.98 -78.03
CA ASN A 9 37.85 10.14 -79.16
C ASN A 9 39.06 9.37 -79.74
N ASN A 10 38.80 8.46 -80.72
CA ASN A 10 39.75 7.74 -81.60
C ASN A 10 40.53 6.59 -80.92
N SER A 11 40.53 5.33 -81.41
CA SER A 11 40.78 4.75 -82.76
C SER A 11 42.29 4.72 -83.12
N ASP A 12 42.85 3.73 -83.83
CA ASP A 12 42.27 2.68 -84.69
C ASP A 12 43.27 1.49 -84.93
N LEU A 13 42.93 0.57 -85.87
CA LEU A 13 43.79 -0.39 -86.61
C LEU A 13 44.05 -1.84 -86.10
N SER A 14 43.36 -2.79 -86.75
CA SER A 14 43.82 -3.99 -87.52
C SER A 14 45.22 -4.63 -87.26
N ALA A 15 45.46 -5.94 -87.43
CA ALA A 15 44.92 -6.87 -88.45
C ALA A 15 45.21 -8.38 -88.19
N HIS A 16 44.71 -9.23 -89.10
CA HIS A 16 45.11 -10.62 -89.44
C HIS A 16 44.58 -11.86 -88.69
N GLU A 17 43.69 -12.57 -89.40
CA GLU A 17 43.45 -14.03 -89.45
C GLU A 17 44.67 -14.78 -90.06
N PRO A 18 44.80 -16.14 -90.02
CA PRO A 18 43.76 -17.10 -90.44
C PRO A 18 43.61 -18.45 -89.69
N LEU A 19 42.54 -19.15 -90.07
CA LEU A 19 42.14 -20.53 -89.76
C LEU A 19 43.20 -21.62 -90.02
N LEU A 20 43.10 -22.74 -89.28
CA LEU A 20 43.26 -24.09 -89.84
C LEU A 20 42.45 -25.13 -89.04
N LEU A 21 41.84 -26.09 -89.75
CA LEU A 21 41.10 -27.22 -89.18
C LEU A 21 42.05 -28.29 -88.59
N SER A 22 41.61 -28.97 -87.53
CA SER A 22 41.88 -30.40 -87.34
C SER A 22 40.77 -31.05 -86.51
N ASP A 23 40.18 -32.12 -87.04
CA ASP A 23 39.27 -32.99 -86.31
C ASP A 23 39.95 -33.70 -85.13
N GLY A 24 39.13 -34.16 -84.18
CA GLY A 24 39.40 -35.40 -83.46
C GLY A 24 39.44 -35.34 -81.93
N ILE A 25 38.75 -36.31 -81.34
CA ILE A 25 38.88 -36.78 -79.94
C ILE A 25 38.15 -35.93 -78.88
N ARG A 26 36.96 -36.42 -78.47
CA ARG A 26 36.38 -36.10 -77.15
C ARG A 26 37.26 -36.74 -76.06
N PRO A 27 37.79 -35.99 -75.08
CA PRO A 27 38.21 -36.60 -73.83
C PRO A 27 36.97 -36.94 -73.01
N ILE A 28 36.78 -38.23 -72.70
CA ILE A 28 35.83 -38.65 -71.66
C ILE A 28 36.31 -38.04 -70.34
N SER A 29 35.59 -37.05 -69.82
CA SER A 29 35.88 -36.44 -68.52
C SER A 29 35.76 -37.52 -67.44
N ARG A 30 36.90 -37.91 -66.86
CA ARG A 30 36.95 -38.95 -65.81
C ARG A 30 36.07 -38.52 -64.63
N PRO A 31 35.28 -39.42 -64.01
CA PRO A 31 34.39 -39.12 -62.88
C PRO A 31 35.13 -38.81 -61.55
N ALA A 32 36.42 -38.46 -61.61
CA ALA A 32 37.28 -38.19 -60.46
C ALA A 32 37.15 -36.74 -59.96
N ASP A 33 37.05 -35.76 -60.86
CA ASP A 33 37.12 -34.34 -60.46
C ASP A 33 35.78 -33.81 -59.93
N THR A 34 34.64 -34.35 -60.39
CA THR A 34 33.34 -34.10 -59.76
C THR A 34 33.28 -34.66 -58.34
N LYS A 35 33.84 -35.85 -58.10
CA LYS A 35 33.95 -36.43 -56.73
C LYS A 35 34.86 -35.60 -55.83
N LYS A 36 36.01 -35.12 -56.31
CA LYS A 36 36.91 -34.21 -55.56
C LYS A 36 36.23 -32.89 -55.20
N ASN A 37 35.51 -32.27 -56.13
CA ASN A 37 34.78 -31.02 -55.87
C ASN A 37 33.62 -31.21 -54.87
N THR A 38 32.89 -32.32 -54.95
CA THR A 38 31.85 -32.65 -53.96
C THR A 38 32.45 -32.94 -52.59
N ALA A 39 33.53 -33.73 -52.51
CA ALA A 39 34.24 -34.00 -51.25
C ALA A 39 34.80 -32.71 -50.62
N SER A 40 35.37 -31.80 -51.41
CA SER A 40 35.84 -30.48 -50.94
C SER A 40 34.68 -29.61 -50.41
N ARG A 41 33.53 -29.61 -51.09
CA ARG A 41 32.31 -28.91 -50.62
C ARG A 41 31.76 -29.50 -49.33
N ILE A 42 31.76 -30.83 -49.19
CA ILE A 42 31.36 -31.52 -47.96
C ILE A 42 32.33 -31.18 -46.83
N ALA A 43 33.65 -31.29 -47.05
CA ALA A 43 34.67 -30.95 -46.06
C ALA A 43 34.57 -29.48 -45.59
N LYS A 44 34.39 -28.52 -46.50
CA LYS A 44 34.13 -27.10 -46.16
C LYS A 44 32.79 -26.87 -45.47
N SER A 45 31.80 -27.74 -45.68
CA SER A 45 30.54 -27.71 -44.93
C SER A 45 30.77 -28.22 -43.51
N VAL A 46 31.33 -29.43 -43.36
CA VAL A 46 31.67 -30.05 -42.07
C VAL A 46 32.54 -29.11 -41.23
N ALA A 47 33.60 -28.53 -41.80
CA ALA A 47 34.47 -27.58 -41.09
C ALA A 47 33.73 -26.33 -40.58
N ARG A 48 32.72 -25.82 -41.30
CA ARG A 48 31.88 -24.71 -40.84
C ARG A 48 30.89 -25.15 -39.76
N TRP A 49 30.37 -26.38 -39.84
CA TRP A 49 29.50 -26.96 -38.80
C TRP A 49 30.28 -27.24 -37.50
N THR A 50 31.48 -27.83 -37.60
CA THR A 50 32.33 -28.07 -36.42
C THR A 50 32.81 -26.76 -35.81
N LEU A 51 33.22 -25.77 -36.61
CA LEU A 51 33.56 -24.43 -36.09
C LEU A 51 32.38 -23.78 -35.37
N LYS A 52 31.16 -23.87 -35.89
CA LYS A 52 29.96 -23.37 -35.21
C LYS A 52 29.72 -24.09 -33.87
N LEU A 53 29.83 -25.41 -33.83
CA LEU A 53 29.66 -26.20 -32.59
C LEU A 53 30.75 -25.88 -31.56
N VAL A 54 32.00 -25.73 -31.98
CA VAL A 54 33.12 -25.34 -31.10
C VAL A 54 32.91 -23.93 -30.55
N MET A 55 32.54 -22.95 -31.39
CA MET A 55 32.23 -21.59 -30.94
C MET A 55 31.03 -21.56 -29.98
N GLN A 56 29.99 -22.37 -30.22
CA GLN A 56 28.86 -22.52 -29.30
C GLN A 56 29.30 -23.15 -27.96
N ALA A 57 30.13 -24.19 -27.98
CA ALA A 57 30.64 -24.84 -26.77
C ALA A 57 31.52 -23.89 -25.94
N ILE A 58 32.42 -23.14 -26.57
CA ILE A 58 33.26 -22.12 -25.91
C ILE A 58 32.39 -21.01 -25.33
N PHE A 59 31.37 -20.54 -26.06
CA PHE A 59 30.46 -19.51 -25.57
C PHE A 59 29.63 -19.97 -24.36
N VAL A 60 29.12 -21.21 -24.38
CA VAL A 60 28.42 -21.80 -23.22
C VAL A 60 29.37 -21.98 -22.05
N ALA A 61 30.61 -22.45 -22.27
CA ALA A 61 31.61 -22.56 -21.22
C ALA A 61 31.90 -21.20 -20.56
N TRP A 62 32.09 -20.14 -21.36
CA TRP A 62 32.33 -18.77 -20.87
C TRP A 62 31.13 -18.16 -20.10
N ILE A 63 29.89 -18.54 -20.44
CA ILE A 63 28.70 -18.16 -19.66
C ILE A 63 28.67 -18.87 -18.30
N VAL A 64 28.99 -20.17 -18.30
CA VAL A 64 28.92 -21.04 -17.11
C VAL A 64 30.16 -20.88 -16.21
N GLU A 65 31.23 -20.26 -16.68
CA GLU A 65 32.46 -19.98 -15.93
C GLU A 65 32.22 -18.97 -14.78
N TRP A 66 32.65 -19.35 -13.57
CA TRP A 66 32.60 -18.51 -12.36
C TRP A 66 33.99 -17.94 -12.07
N LYS A 67 34.30 -16.75 -12.61
CA LYS A 67 35.62 -16.14 -12.45
C LYS A 67 35.81 -15.55 -11.06
N SER A 68 37.04 -15.62 -10.54
CA SER A 68 37.40 -15.06 -9.24
C SER A 68 37.38 -13.54 -9.22
N ASP A 69 37.77 -12.91 -10.33
CA ASP A 69 38.02 -11.48 -10.53
C ASP A 69 36.88 -10.74 -11.27
N GLY A 70 36.18 -11.42 -12.17
CA GLY A 70 35.15 -10.84 -13.04
C GLY A 70 33.69 -11.06 -12.61
N GLY A 71 33.45 -11.77 -11.51
CA GLY A 71 32.10 -12.18 -11.09
C GLY A 71 31.51 -13.32 -11.92
N ALA A 72 30.24 -13.65 -11.66
CA ALA A 72 29.56 -14.78 -12.30
C ALA A 72 28.69 -14.33 -13.49
N ASN A 73 29.06 -14.72 -14.71
CA ASN A 73 28.35 -14.37 -15.95
C ASN A 73 26.92 -14.96 -15.97
N LEU A 74 26.77 -16.24 -15.63
CA LEU A 74 25.48 -16.92 -15.51
C LEU A 74 24.55 -16.21 -14.51
N ALA A 75 25.08 -15.77 -13.37
CA ALA A 75 24.30 -15.02 -12.38
C ALA A 75 23.83 -13.66 -12.94
N GLY A 76 24.65 -12.99 -13.75
CA GLY A 76 24.26 -11.78 -14.49
C GLY A 76 23.09 -12.01 -15.44
N ILE A 77 23.13 -13.07 -16.25
CA ILE A 77 22.03 -13.45 -17.16
C ILE A 77 20.73 -13.74 -16.39
N ILE A 78 20.82 -14.47 -15.28
CA ILE A 78 19.67 -14.76 -14.40
C ILE A 78 19.13 -13.47 -13.76
N THR A 79 20.01 -12.56 -13.35
CA THR A 79 19.65 -11.23 -12.82
C THR A 79 18.88 -10.41 -13.87
N TYR A 80 19.36 -10.37 -15.12
CA TYR A 80 18.66 -9.71 -16.21
C TYR A 80 17.31 -10.34 -16.51
N LEU A 81 17.19 -11.68 -16.48
CA LEU A 81 15.91 -12.37 -16.69
C LEU A 81 14.86 -11.96 -15.65
N PHE A 82 15.22 -11.99 -14.36
CA PHE A 82 14.31 -11.55 -13.29
C PHE A 82 14.02 -10.04 -13.36
N GLY A 83 15.04 -9.21 -13.56
CA GLY A 83 14.89 -7.77 -13.68
C GLY A 83 13.97 -7.36 -14.84
N PHE A 84 14.08 -8.03 -15.98
CA PHE A 84 13.23 -7.80 -17.16
C PHE A 84 11.77 -8.21 -16.91
N ALA A 85 11.54 -9.35 -16.27
CA ALA A 85 10.20 -9.79 -15.88
C ALA A 85 9.53 -8.82 -14.89
N ILE A 86 10.27 -8.36 -13.88
CA ILE A 86 9.84 -7.32 -12.93
C ILE A 86 9.52 -6.01 -13.66
N TRP A 87 10.40 -5.58 -14.56
CA TRP A 87 10.27 -4.31 -15.30
C TRP A 87 9.04 -4.28 -16.20
N ILE A 88 8.84 -5.29 -17.07
CA ILE A 88 7.68 -5.37 -17.97
C ILE A 88 6.37 -5.33 -17.18
N THR A 89 6.28 -6.09 -16.10
CA THR A 89 5.06 -6.19 -15.31
C THR A 89 4.79 -4.96 -14.45
N ALA A 90 5.83 -4.18 -14.11
CA ALA A 90 5.71 -2.89 -13.45
C ALA A 90 5.26 -1.74 -14.37
N LEU A 91 5.25 -1.92 -15.70
CA LEU A 91 4.81 -0.89 -16.64
C LEU A 91 3.37 -0.44 -16.34
N PRO A 92 3.04 0.88 -16.38
CA PRO A 92 1.74 1.39 -15.96
C PRO A 92 0.52 0.73 -16.62
N PRO A 93 0.51 0.37 -17.92
CA PRO A 93 -0.63 -0.33 -18.54
C PRO A 93 -0.83 -1.74 -17.98
N VAL A 94 0.26 -2.47 -17.73
CA VAL A 94 0.21 -3.85 -17.20
C VAL A 94 -0.22 -3.83 -15.75
N ARG A 95 0.43 -3.01 -14.92
CA ARG A 95 0.11 -2.87 -13.48
C ARG A 95 -1.35 -2.46 -13.23
N LYS A 96 -1.91 -1.56 -14.05
CA LYS A 96 -3.30 -1.10 -13.92
C LYS A 96 -4.35 -2.13 -14.34
N ARG A 97 -4.03 -3.02 -15.29
CA ARG A 97 -4.97 -4.01 -15.85
C ARG A 97 -4.82 -5.41 -15.24
N TYR A 98 -3.63 -5.76 -14.79
CA TYR A 98 -3.26 -7.08 -14.28
C TYR A 98 -2.47 -6.94 -12.97
N PHE A 99 -3.07 -6.29 -11.97
CA PHE A 99 -2.40 -6.00 -10.69
C PHE A 99 -1.87 -7.26 -9.99
N GLN A 100 -2.59 -8.39 -10.06
CA GLN A 100 -2.12 -9.65 -9.49
C GLN A 100 -0.83 -10.15 -10.14
N LEU A 101 -0.76 -10.11 -11.48
CA LEU A 101 0.43 -10.51 -12.23
C LEU A 101 1.63 -9.66 -11.78
N PHE A 102 1.47 -8.33 -11.82
CA PHE A 102 2.45 -7.37 -11.31
C PHE A 102 2.91 -7.71 -9.89
N PHE A 103 1.97 -7.91 -8.96
CA PHE A 103 2.28 -8.11 -7.55
C PHE A 103 3.12 -9.38 -7.32
N TYR A 104 2.80 -10.48 -8.00
CA TYR A 104 3.53 -11.75 -7.85
C TYR A 104 4.88 -11.73 -8.56
N THR A 105 4.98 -11.19 -9.78
CA THR A 105 6.27 -11.08 -10.48
C THR A 105 7.21 -10.08 -9.79
N HIS A 106 6.70 -9.06 -9.10
CA HIS A 106 7.53 -8.16 -8.31
C HIS A 106 8.29 -8.90 -7.20
N GLN A 107 7.71 -9.95 -6.58
CA GLN A 107 8.37 -10.73 -5.52
C GLN A 107 9.65 -11.44 -5.98
N LEU A 108 9.87 -11.56 -7.29
CA LEU A 108 11.12 -12.05 -7.87
C LEU A 108 12.32 -11.14 -7.56
N TYR A 109 12.09 -9.95 -6.96
CA TYR A 109 13.14 -9.07 -6.44
C TYR A 109 14.10 -9.82 -5.50
N VAL A 110 13.62 -10.83 -4.75
CA VAL A 110 14.47 -11.63 -3.84
C VAL A 110 15.55 -12.38 -4.62
N PHE A 111 15.18 -13.04 -5.72
CA PHE A 111 16.13 -13.73 -6.60
C PHE A 111 17.02 -12.74 -7.33
N PHE A 112 16.46 -11.63 -7.83
CA PHE A 112 17.22 -10.55 -8.45
C PHE A 112 18.36 -10.05 -7.54
N ILE A 113 18.10 -9.81 -6.25
CA ILE A 113 19.12 -9.35 -5.29
C ILE A 113 20.22 -10.40 -5.07
N ILE A 114 19.84 -11.67 -4.89
CA ILE A 114 20.80 -12.77 -4.66
C ILE A 114 21.71 -12.95 -5.87
N PHE A 115 21.14 -13.03 -7.08
CA PHE A 115 21.92 -13.18 -8.31
C PHE A 115 22.70 -11.92 -8.67
N LEU A 116 22.22 -10.71 -8.32
CA LEU A 116 22.97 -9.47 -8.47
C LEU A 116 24.22 -9.49 -7.58
N ALA A 117 24.12 -9.92 -6.31
CA ALA A 117 25.26 -10.04 -5.40
C ALA A 117 26.31 -11.03 -5.90
N LEU A 118 25.87 -12.19 -6.43
CA LEU A 118 26.72 -13.18 -7.08
C LEU A 118 27.37 -12.64 -8.37
N HIS A 119 26.68 -11.75 -9.10
CA HIS A 119 27.18 -11.20 -10.35
C HIS A 119 28.23 -10.10 -10.14
N ILE A 120 27.98 -9.10 -9.27
CA ILE A 120 28.82 -7.90 -9.16
C ILE A 120 29.84 -7.94 -8.01
N GLY A 121 29.73 -8.94 -7.12
CA GLY A 121 30.59 -9.12 -5.96
C GLY A 121 30.35 -8.11 -4.82
N ASP A 122 31.01 -8.35 -3.69
CA ASP A 122 30.91 -7.55 -2.46
C ASP A 122 31.15 -6.05 -2.69
N THR A 123 32.22 -5.71 -3.41
CA THR A 123 32.72 -4.34 -3.56
C THR A 123 31.72 -3.46 -4.31
N ASN A 124 31.09 -3.96 -5.38
CA ASN A 124 30.06 -3.21 -6.10
C ASN A 124 28.68 -3.29 -5.43
N PHE A 125 28.34 -4.42 -4.81
CA PHE A 125 27.09 -4.58 -4.09
C PHE A 125 27.01 -3.68 -2.85
N SER A 126 28.16 -3.41 -2.21
CA SER A 126 28.28 -2.49 -1.06
C SER A 126 27.66 -1.10 -1.30
N LYS A 127 27.65 -0.63 -2.55
CA LYS A 127 27.09 0.68 -2.95
C LYS A 127 25.59 0.81 -2.69
N PHE A 128 24.86 -0.31 -2.67
CA PHE A 128 23.42 -0.38 -2.43
C PHE A 128 23.06 -0.89 -1.03
N LEU A 129 24.08 -1.20 -0.22
CA LEU A 129 23.97 -1.94 1.04
C LEU A 129 23.07 -1.27 2.08
N GLY A 130 23.25 0.04 2.29
CA GLY A 130 22.49 0.79 3.30
C GLY A 130 20.97 0.79 3.03
N GLY A 131 20.56 1.08 1.79
CA GLY A 131 19.15 1.07 1.40
C GLY A 131 18.54 -0.32 1.46
N LEU A 132 19.28 -1.35 1.02
CA LEU A 132 18.82 -2.73 1.09
C LEU A 132 18.71 -3.23 2.54
N PHE A 133 19.65 -2.87 3.43
CA PHE A 133 19.61 -3.27 4.83
C PHE A 133 18.41 -2.67 5.56
N LEU A 134 18.14 -1.38 5.36
CA LEU A 134 16.95 -0.72 5.90
C LEU A 134 15.65 -1.33 5.37
N PHE A 135 15.60 -1.71 4.09
CA PHE A 135 14.46 -2.42 3.52
C PHE A 135 14.27 -3.81 4.14
N MET A 136 15.35 -4.56 4.42
CA MET A 136 15.25 -5.83 5.14
C MET A 136 14.74 -5.65 6.57
N LEU A 137 15.17 -4.59 7.28
CA LEU A 137 14.69 -4.25 8.62
C LEU A 137 13.19 -3.90 8.64
N ASP A 138 12.72 -3.02 7.73
CA ASP A 138 11.28 -2.73 7.58
C ASP A 138 10.48 -4.00 7.29
N ARG A 139 10.95 -4.82 6.34
CA ARG A 139 10.27 -6.07 5.96
C ARG A 139 10.17 -7.06 7.13
N PHE A 140 11.24 -7.20 7.92
CA PHE A 140 11.27 -8.09 9.07
C PHE A 140 10.39 -7.58 10.21
N LEU A 141 10.39 -6.27 10.48
CA LEU A 141 9.54 -5.64 11.49
C LEU A 141 8.05 -5.82 11.18
N ARG A 142 7.65 -5.52 9.93
CA ARG A 142 6.29 -5.76 9.44
C ARG A 142 5.89 -7.22 9.51
N PHE A 143 6.82 -8.14 9.24
CA PHE A 143 6.54 -9.58 9.34
C PHE A 143 6.18 -10.03 10.77
N PHE A 144 6.71 -9.39 11.82
CA PHE A 144 6.28 -9.66 13.19
C PHE A 144 4.96 -8.97 13.55
N GLN A 145 4.73 -7.74 13.09
CA GLN A 145 3.46 -7.02 13.30
C GLN A 145 2.27 -7.75 12.68
N SER A 146 2.44 -8.17 11.43
CA SER A 146 1.42 -8.77 10.57
C SER A 146 1.04 -10.22 10.89
N ARG A 147 1.66 -10.82 11.93
CA ARG A 147 1.42 -12.21 12.36
C ARG A 147 0.19 -12.39 13.26
N ARG A 148 -0.43 -11.32 13.76
CA ARG A 148 -1.65 -11.47 14.57
C ARG A 148 -2.88 -11.67 13.68
N ASP A 149 -3.64 -12.70 14.00
CA ASP A 149 -4.91 -13.04 13.37
C ASP A 149 -6.02 -12.37 14.19
N VAL A 150 -6.91 -11.65 13.52
CA VAL A 150 -8.05 -10.98 14.13
C VAL A 150 -9.33 -11.59 13.57
N ASP A 151 -10.16 -12.14 14.47
CA ASP A 151 -11.48 -12.63 14.10
C ASP A 151 -12.39 -11.43 13.79
N VAL A 152 -13.04 -11.44 12.63
CA VAL A 152 -14.07 -10.45 12.28
C VAL A 152 -15.32 -10.72 13.13
N VAL A 153 -15.66 -9.81 14.04
CA VAL A 153 -16.86 -9.96 14.90
C VAL A 153 -18.13 -9.49 14.20
N SER A 154 -18.01 -8.66 13.15
CA SER A 154 -19.04 -8.45 12.15
C SER A 154 -18.44 -8.04 10.82
N ALA A 155 -19.03 -8.53 9.73
CA ALA A 155 -18.82 -8.00 8.39
C ALA A 155 -20.18 -7.52 7.92
N THR A 156 -20.48 -6.25 8.19
CA THR A 156 -21.81 -5.71 7.91
C THR A 156 -21.80 -4.94 6.60
N ASN A 157 -22.81 -5.18 5.77
CA ASN A 157 -23.11 -4.35 4.59
C ASN A 157 -23.83 -3.07 5.09
N PHE A 158 -23.25 -2.47 6.15
CA PHE A 158 -23.88 -1.75 7.27
C PHE A 158 -24.97 -2.53 8.04
N PRO A 159 -25.20 -2.23 9.33
CA PRO A 159 -24.28 -2.10 10.49
C PRO A 159 -24.39 -3.34 11.44
N CYS A 160 -23.60 -3.60 12.50
CA CYS A 160 -22.36 -3.08 13.09
C CYS A 160 -21.67 -4.23 13.90
N GLY A 161 -20.41 -4.08 14.37
CA GLY A 161 -19.81 -4.97 15.40
C GLY A 161 -18.29 -5.29 15.33
N THR A 162 -17.50 -4.60 16.17
CA THR A 162 -16.50 -5.18 17.14
C THR A 162 -15.11 -5.74 16.70
N VAL A 163 -14.05 -5.27 17.41
CA VAL A 163 -12.69 -5.76 17.85
C VAL A 163 -11.90 -4.55 18.42
N VAL A 164 -11.41 -4.56 19.68
CA VAL A 164 -10.68 -3.40 20.26
C VAL A 164 -9.39 -3.12 19.54
N LEU A 165 -9.09 -1.82 19.43
CA LEU A 165 -7.72 -1.32 19.32
C LEU A 165 -7.58 0.03 20.03
N HIS A 166 -6.42 0.31 20.61
CA HIS A 166 -5.99 1.68 20.87
C HIS A 166 -5.33 2.23 19.59
N TYR A 167 -5.84 3.32 19.06
CA TYR A 167 -5.34 4.05 17.89
C TYR A 167 -5.74 5.53 18.04
N ASN A 168 -5.19 6.43 17.23
CA ASN A 168 -5.69 7.81 17.13
C ASN A 168 -6.77 7.88 16.02
N ALA A 169 -7.76 8.77 16.15
CA ALA A 169 -8.90 8.92 15.24
C ALA A 169 -8.53 9.24 13.77
N LEU A 170 -7.25 9.51 13.50
CA LEU A 170 -6.68 9.76 12.16
C LEU A 170 -5.80 8.61 11.66
N GLY A 171 -5.91 7.43 12.29
CA GLY A 171 -5.15 6.23 11.95
C GLY A 171 -5.66 5.50 10.71
N PHE A 172 -4.81 4.61 10.20
CA PHE A 172 -5.11 3.63 9.17
C PHE A 172 -4.47 2.29 9.54
N VAL A 173 -5.05 1.22 9.00
CA VAL A 173 -4.57 -0.16 9.17
C VAL A 173 -4.41 -0.79 7.80
N PHE A 174 -3.48 -1.73 7.66
CA PHE A 174 -3.44 -2.62 6.52
C PHE A 174 -4.22 -3.89 6.85
N LEU A 175 -5.09 -4.32 5.94
CA LEU A 175 -5.88 -5.55 6.06
C LEU A 175 -5.44 -6.57 4.99
N ARG A 176 -5.30 -7.83 5.40
CA ARG A 176 -5.12 -8.99 4.51
C ARG A 176 -6.22 -10.02 4.84
N LEU A 177 -7.07 -10.30 3.86
CA LEU A 177 -8.14 -11.32 3.95
C LEU A 177 -7.66 -12.61 3.29
N ARG A 178 -7.52 -13.69 4.09
CA ARG A 178 -6.96 -14.97 3.65
C ARG A 178 -7.77 -15.63 2.56
N GLU A 179 -9.08 -15.39 2.57
CA GLU A 179 -10.09 -15.93 1.66
C GLU A 179 -10.05 -15.27 0.27
N ILE A 180 -9.45 -14.08 0.16
CA ILE A 180 -9.33 -13.32 -1.10
C ILE A 180 -7.90 -13.34 -1.61
N SER A 181 -6.92 -13.10 -0.73
CA SER A 181 -5.50 -13.15 -1.11
C SER A 181 -4.61 -13.50 0.08
N LYS A 182 -3.76 -14.52 -0.12
CA LYS A 182 -2.78 -14.95 0.88
C LYS A 182 -1.67 -13.94 1.13
N LEU A 183 -1.43 -12.99 0.20
CA LEU A 183 -0.24 -12.12 0.21
C LEU A 183 -0.53 -10.62 0.06
N GLN A 184 -1.70 -10.21 -0.44
CA GLN A 184 -2.00 -8.78 -0.61
C GLN A 184 -2.48 -8.14 0.69
N TRP A 185 -1.85 -7.01 1.01
CA TRP A 185 -2.26 -6.09 2.07
C TRP A 185 -2.87 -4.85 1.44
N HIS A 186 -3.99 -4.39 1.97
CA HIS A 186 -4.70 -3.20 1.49
C HIS A 186 -4.86 -2.18 2.62
N PRO A 187 -4.50 -0.90 2.39
CA PRO A 187 -4.61 0.17 3.38
C PRO A 187 -6.07 0.62 3.53
N PHE A 188 -6.52 0.85 4.76
CA PHE A 188 -7.81 1.48 5.01
C PHE A 188 -7.77 2.39 6.24
N SER A 189 -8.41 3.55 6.10
CA SER A 189 -8.59 4.50 7.20
C SER A 189 -9.52 3.90 8.27
N VAL A 190 -9.16 4.10 9.53
CA VAL A 190 -10.05 3.79 10.64
C VAL A 190 -11.19 4.81 10.68
N SER A 191 -12.39 4.36 11.06
CA SER A 191 -13.60 5.18 11.08
C SER A 191 -14.42 5.10 12.37
N SER A 192 -14.01 4.29 13.34
CA SER A 192 -14.49 4.34 14.72
C SER A 192 -13.63 5.30 15.55
N SER A 193 -14.12 5.72 16.71
CA SER A 193 -13.33 6.54 17.64
C SER A 193 -12.48 5.69 18.59
N PRO A 194 -11.33 6.19 19.09
CA PRO A 194 -10.51 5.52 20.11
C PRO A 194 -11.24 5.31 21.45
N LEU A 195 -12.32 6.04 21.69
CA LEU A 195 -13.15 6.02 22.90
C LEU A 195 -14.48 5.28 22.68
N ASP A 196 -14.80 4.95 21.42
CA ASP A 196 -16.02 4.29 21.03
C ASP A 196 -15.90 2.80 21.36
N GLY A 197 -16.42 2.43 22.53
CA GLY A 197 -16.47 1.07 23.08
C GLY A 197 -15.10 0.50 23.51
N LYS A 198 -15.07 -0.18 24.68
CA LYS A 198 -13.89 -0.95 25.13
C LYS A 198 -13.46 -2.08 24.17
N TYR A 199 -14.19 -2.33 23.06
CA TYR A 199 -13.86 -3.43 22.13
C TYR A 199 -14.14 -3.21 20.61
N HIS A 200 -14.00 -2.03 19.96
CA HIS A 200 -14.18 -1.97 18.49
C HIS A 200 -13.28 -1.13 17.55
N LEU A 201 -13.17 -1.64 16.31
CA LEU A 201 -12.51 -1.07 15.15
C LEU A 201 -13.44 -1.19 13.94
N SER A 202 -13.84 -0.05 13.39
CA SER A 202 -14.65 0.07 12.18
C SER A 202 -13.82 0.63 11.03
N VAL A 203 -14.05 0.10 9.83
CA VAL A 203 -13.35 0.49 8.59
C VAL A 203 -14.35 0.50 7.44
N LEU A 204 -14.51 1.64 6.73
CA LEU A 204 -15.33 1.71 5.52
C LEU A 204 -14.52 1.33 4.28
N ILE A 205 -14.94 0.26 3.59
CA ILE A 205 -14.30 -0.23 2.36
C ILE A 205 -15.21 -0.01 1.15
N LYS A 206 -14.80 0.86 0.23
CA LYS A 206 -15.52 1.09 -1.03
C LYS A 206 -15.13 0.04 -2.09
N ALA A 207 -16.12 -0.61 -2.70
CA ALA A 207 -15.91 -1.52 -3.83
C ALA A 207 -15.55 -0.73 -5.10
N VAL A 208 -14.28 -0.78 -5.52
CA VAL A 208 -13.72 -0.01 -6.65
C VAL A 208 -12.79 -0.83 -7.55
N GLY A 209 -12.23 -1.94 -7.07
CA GLY A 209 -11.35 -2.82 -7.85
C GLY A 209 -11.52 -4.29 -7.47
N ASP A 210 -10.83 -5.19 -8.15
CA ASP A 210 -11.05 -6.65 -8.09
C ASP A 210 -11.10 -7.20 -6.65
N TRP A 211 -10.16 -6.79 -5.80
CA TRP A 211 -10.08 -7.25 -4.41
C TRP A 211 -11.26 -6.75 -3.56
N THR A 212 -11.63 -5.47 -3.66
CA THR A 212 -12.77 -4.91 -2.91
C THR A 212 -14.12 -5.37 -3.48
N GLY A 213 -14.18 -5.71 -4.77
CA GLY A 213 -15.32 -6.37 -5.41
C GLY A 213 -15.53 -7.80 -4.91
N GLN A 214 -14.45 -8.60 -4.86
CA GLN A 214 -14.48 -9.96 -4.30
C GLN A 214 -14.87 -9.95 -2.82
N LEU A 215 -14.39 -8.97 -2.04
CA LEU A 215 -14.82 -8.78 -0.65
C LEU A 215 -16.34 -8.56 -0.56
N ARG A 216 -16.88 -7.60 -1.30
CA ARG A 216 -18.33 -7.33 -1.33
C ARG A 216 -19.14 -8.57 -1.73
N GLN A 217 -18.67 -9.33 -2.72
CA GLN A 217 -19.33 -10.57 -3.15
C GLN A 217 -19.29 -11.64 -2.06
N ASN A 218 -18.14 -11.85 -1.41
CA ASN A 218 -18.01 -12.84 -0.33
C ASN A 218 -18.89 -12.51 0.88
N VAL A 219 -18.98 -11.23 1.29
CA VAL A 219 -19.89 -10.80 2.37
C VAL A 219 -21.35 -11.05 1.98
N SER A 220 -21.74 -10.67 0.75
CA SER A 220 -23.11 -10.86 0.25
C SER A 220 -23.52 -12.34 0.16
N ASN A 221 -22.57 -13.21 -0.22
CA ASN A 221 -22.78 -14.65 -0.28
C ASN A 221 -22.96 -15.29 1.13
N LEU A 222 -22.42 -14.67 2.18
CA LEU A 222 -22.51 -15.18 3.55
C LEU A 222 -23.81 -14.79 4.24
N SER A 223 -24.24 -13.53 4.11
CA SER A 223 -25.58 -13.11 4.58
C SER A 223 -26.70 -13.91 3.91
N SER A 224 -26.47 -14.40 2.68
CA SER A 224 -27.39 -15.31 1.97
C SER A 224 -27.38 -16.77 2.46
N ARG A 225 -26.29 -17.25 3.10
CA ARG A 225 -26.13 -18.67 3.48
C ARG A 225 -26.61 -18.98 4.89
N GLU A 226 -26.53 -18.03 5.84
CA GLU A 226 -27.12 -18.21 7.17
C GLU A 226 -28.65 -18.38 7.13
N THR A 227 -29.32 -17.89 6.09
CA THR A 227 -30.77 -18.05 5.91
C THR A 227 -31.20 -19.49 5.57
N GLN A 228 -30.27 -20.42 5.27
CA GLN A 228 -30.63 -21.75 4.76
C GLN A 228 -30.12 -22.96 5.56
N ILE A 229 -29.06 -22.86 6.38
CA ILE A 229 -28.52 -24.02 7.11
C ILE A 229 -28.08 -23.66 8.53
N PHE A 230 -28.66 -24.36 9.52
CA PHE A 230 -28.23 -24.38 10.93
C PHE A 230 -26.88 -25.11 11.12
N GLY A 231 -25.81 -24.60 10.50
CA GLY A 231 -24.53 -25.32 10.43
C GLY A 231 -23.33 -24.42 10.21
N SER A 232 -22.63 -24.10 11.31
CA SER A 232 -21.38 -23.33 11.40
C SER A 232 -21.39 -21.91 10.80
N PRO A 233 -21.26 -20.84 11.62
CA PRO A 233 -21.09 -19.49 11.09
C PRO A 233 -19.75 -19.40 10.36
N ALA A 234 -19.81 -19.11 9.06
CA ALA A 234 -18.61 -19.04 8.23
C ALA A 234 -17.85 -17.73 8.52
N ARG A 235 -16.78 -17.85 9.29
CA ARG A 235 -15.93 -16.74 9.74
C ARG A 235 -14.96 -16.30 8.63
N PHE A 236 -14.73 -15.00 8.52
CA PHE A 236 -13.55 -14.45 7.86
C PHE A 236 -12.40 -14.33 8.87
N THR A 237 -11.21 -14.77 8.49
CA THR A 237 -9.97 -14.49 9.23
C THR A 237 -9.23 -13.32 8.59
N VAL A 238 -9.21 -12.19 9.28
CA VAL A 238 -8.51 -10.99 8.84
C VAL A 238 -7.19 -10.87 9.57
N ASN A 239 -6.11 -10.71 8.81
CA ASN A 239 -4.84 -10.26 9.36
C ASN A 239 -4.82 -8.72 9.31
N VAL A 240 -4.43 -8.09 10.42
CA VAL A 240 -4.37 -6.62 10.54
C VAL A 240 -2.96 -6.19 10.95
N GLU A 241 -2.43 -5.17 10.28
CA GLU A 241 -1.11 -4.57 10.52
C GLU A 241 -1.31 -3.05 10.77
N GLY A 242 -0.83 -2.55 11.91
CA GLY A 242 -1.04 -1.15 12.37
C GLY A 242 -1.26 -1.05 13.89
N PRO A 243 -1.85 0.05 14.40
CA PRO A 243 -2.27 1.23 13.65
C PRO A 243 -1.07 2.05 13.15
N TYR A 244 -1.23 2.68 11.99
CA TYR A 244 -0.33 3.71 11.47
C TYR A 244 -1.09 5.04 11.45
N GLY A 245 -0.42 6.17 11.67
CA GLY A 245 -1.08 7.47 11.67
C GLY A 245 -0.27 8.51 12.41
N HIS A 246 -0.86 9.68 12.63
CA HIS A 246 -0.25 10.72 13.45
C HIS A 246 -0.55 10.44 14.93
N GLU A 247 0.46 10.51 15.79
CA GLU A 247 0.31 10.26 17.23
C GLU A 247 -0.38 11.42 17.96
N SER A 248 -0.17 12.67 17.51
CA SER A 248 -0.82 13.83 18.12
C SER A 248 -2.24 14.04 17.58
N PRO A 249 -3.24 14.27 18.45
CA PRO A 249 -4.62 14.55 18.05
C PRO A 249 -4.80 16.04 17.73
N TYR A 250 -4.15 16.51 16.65
CA TYR A 250 -4.19 17.92 16.24
C TYR A 250 -5.59 18.41 15.82
N HIS A 251 -6.54 17.50 15.59
CA HIS A 251 -7.95 17.87 15.43
C HIS A 251 -8.59 18.42 16.72
N LEU A 252 -7.97 18.20 17.89
CA LEU A 252 -8.45 18.69 19.19
C LEU A 252 -7.84 20.03 19.64
N THR A 253 -6.93 20.62 18.86
CA THR A 253 -6.21 21.86 19.24
C THR A 253 -6.87 23.15 18.72
N TYR A 254 -7.97 23.05 17.99
CA TYR A 254 -8.67 24.17 17.37
C TYR A 254 -10.09 24.30 17.91
N GLU A 255 -10.56 25.52 18.16
CA GLU A 255 -11.95 25.77 18.59
C GLU A 255 -12.95 25.63 17.44
N MET A 256 -12.52 26.05 16.23
CA MET A 256 -13.23 25.88 14.96
C MET A 256 -12.48 24.89 14.06
N LEU A 257 -13.18 23.85 13.61
CA LEU A 257 -12.63 22.79 12.77
C LEU A 257 -13.41 22.68 11.44
N VAL A 258 -12.72 22.83 10.32
CA VAL A 258 -13.26 22.68 8.95
C VAL A 258 -12.74 21.38 8.35
N LEU A 259 -13.62 20.40 8.18
CA LEU A 259 -13.30 19.07 7.64
C LEU A 259 -13.78 18.98 6.19
N VAL A 260 -12.87 18.79 5.22
CA VAL A 260 -13.22 18.78 3.78
C VAL A 260 -12.96 17.41 3.15
N ALA A 261 -14.02 16.63 2.93
CA ALA A 261 -13.94 15.27 2.40
C ALA A 261 -14.28 15.19 0.91
N GLY A 262 -13.55 14.35 0.17
CA GLY A 262 -13.83 13.98 -1.22
C GLY A 262 -14.09 12.49 -1.38
N GLY A 263 -15.33 12.10 -1.68
CA GLY A 263 -15.73 10.70 -1.86
C GLY A 263 -15.46 9.87 -0.60
N SER A 264 -14.64 8.81 -0.72
CA SER A 264 -14.26 7.94 0.41
C SER A 264 -13.33 8.60 1.44
N GLY A 265 -12.87 9.84 1.22
CA GLY A 265 -12.13 10.61 2.23
C GLY A 265 -12.95 11.03 3.46
N ILE A 266 -14.23 10.62 3.55
CA ILE A 266 -15.08 10.82 4.73
C ILE A 266 -14.68 9.93 5.91
N SER A 267 -14.11 8.74 5.66
CA SER A 267 -13.81 7.73 6.69
C SER A 267 -13.02 8.26 7.90
N PRO A 268 -11.88 8.97 7.76
CA PRO A 268 -11.16 9.53 8.90
C PRO A 268 -11.94 10.63 9.64
N PHE A 269 -12.89 11.30 8.98
CA PHE A 269 -13.73 12.31 9.64
C PHE A 269 -14.87 11.69 10.44
N VAL A 270 -15.40 10.52 10.03
CA VAL A 270 -16.30 9.74 10.90
C VAL A 270 -15.62 9.43 12.24
N ALA A 271 -14.35 8.99 12.22
CA ALA A 271 -13.58 8.76 13.43
C ALA A 271 -13.34 10.05 14.26
N ILE A 272 -13.00 11.18 13.62
CA ILE A 272 -12.83 12.47 14.31
C ILE A 272 -14.14 12.93 14.97
N LEU A 273 -15.27 12.92 14.24
CA LEU A 273 -16.56 13.31 14.81
C LEU A 273 -16.91 12.41 16.00
N SER A 274 -16.76 11.09 15.87
CA SER A 274 -16.98 10.16 16.98
C SER A 274 -16.02 10.39 18.17
N ASP A 275 -14.78 10.83 17.96
CA ASP A 275 -13.83 11.11 19.06
C ASP A 275 -14.19 12.41 19.80
N ILE A 276 -14.57 13.46 19.07
CA ILE A 276 -15.08 14.71 19.65
C ILE A 276 -16.35 14.42 20.47
N LEU A 277 -17.33 13.70 19.90
CA LEU A 277 -18.60 13.39 20.57
C LEU A 277 -18.40 12.57 21.85
N HIS A 278 -17.52 11.56 21.85
CA HIS A 278 -17.19 10.81 23.05
C HIS A 278 -16.49 11.67 24.12
N ARG A 279 -15.59 12.58 23.72
CA ARG A 279 -14.92 13.48 24.67
C ARG A 279 -15.88 14.44 25.34
N VAL A 280 -16.82 15.00 24.59
CA VAL A 280 -17.84 15.92 25.11
C VAL A 280 -18.78 15.21 26.09
N ARG A 281 -19.16 13.97 25.77
CA ARG A 281 -19.98 13.10 26.63
C ARG A 281 -19.27 12.72 27.93
N ASP A 282 -17.99 12.37 27.85
CA ASP A 282 -17.18 11.96 29.00
C ASP A 282 -16.58 13.16 29.78
N GLU A 283 -16.98 14.40 29.46
CA GLU A 283 -16.43 15.67 29.96
C GLU A 283 -14.90 15.79 29.87
N LYS A 284 -14.29 15.08 28.91
CA LYS A 284 -12.85 15.11 28.65
C LYS A 284 -12.44 16.40 27.92
N PRO A 285 -11.23 16.95 28.20
CA PRO A 285 -10.78 18.18 27.58
C PRO A 285 -10.67 18.04 26.05
N CYS A 286 -11.37 18.91 25.34
CA CYS A 286 -11.28 19.13 23.90
C CYS A 286 -11.62 20.61 23.61
N LEU A 287 -10.90 21.24 22.67
CA LEU A 287 -11.19 22.61 22.24
C LEU A 287 -12.31 22.72 21.18
N PRO A 288 -12.52 21.76 20.25
CA PRO A 288 -13.52 21.91 19.19
C PRO A 288 -14.93 22.14 19.73
N ARG A 289 -15.46 23.34 19.49
CA ARG A 289 -16.85 23.73 19.78
C ARG A 289 -17.69 23.85 18.52
N HIS A 290 -17.04 24.12 17.38
CA HIS A 290 -17.70 24.24 16.09
C HIS A 290 -16.99 23.38 15.05
N VAL A 291 -17.75 22.50 14.41
CA VAL A 291 -17.25 21.57 13.39
C VAL A 291 -18.06 21.75 12.11
N LEU A 292 -17.41 22.23 11.05
CA LEU A 292 -17.99 22.35 9.70
C LEU A 292 -17.47 21.21 8.81
N LEU A 293 -18.33 20.24 8.52
CA LEU A 293 -18.04 19.12 7.62
C LEU A 293 -18.54 19.43 6.20
N ILE A 294 -17.61 19.65 5.27
CA ILE A 294 -17.86 19.84 3.84
C ILE A 294 -17.56 18.53 3.12
N TRP A 295 -18.57 17.88 2.54
CA TRP A 295 -18.39 16.59 1.88
C TRP A 295 -18.83 16.60 0.42
N ALA A 296 -17.87 16.44 -0.50
CA ALA A 296 -18.10 16.37 -1.94
C ALA A 296 -18.16 14.91 -2.42
N ILE A 297 -19.32 14.48 -2.89
CA ILE A 297 -19.59 13.12 -3.40
C ILE A 297 -19.98 13.14 -4.87
N LYS A 298 -19.91 11.97 -5.51
CA LYS A 298 -20.28 11.81 -6.93
C LYS A 298 -21.76 11.50 -7.11
N ARG A 299 -22.37 10.78 -6.18
CA ARG A 299 -23.75 10.27 -6.25
C ARG A 299 -24.41 10.30 -4.88
N SER A 300 -25.72 10.55 -4.83
CA SER A 300 -26.55 10.50 -3.61
C SER A 300 -26.52 9.14 -2.92
N SER A 301 -26.31 8.05 -3.67
CA SER A 301 -26.12 6.71 -3.10
C SER A 301 -24.92 6.56 -2.15
N GLU A 302 -24.01 7.54 -2.10
CA GLU A 302 -22.92 7.57 -1.13
C GLU A 302 -23.33 8.22 0.19
N ILE A 303 -24.44 8.98 0.25
CA ILE A 303 -24.91 9.71 1.45
C ILE A 303 -25.22 8.76 2.62
N SER A 304 -25.63 7.51 2.33
CA SER A 304 -25.90 6.49 3.35
C SER A 304 -24.70 6.20 4.27
N LEU A 305 -23.47 6.55 3.88
CA LEU A 305 -22.32 6.44 4.77
C LEU A 305 -22.41 7.37 5.99
N LEU A 306 -23.19 8.45 5.95
CA LEU A 306 -23.43 9.30 7.13
C LEU A 306 -24.27 8.62 8.21
N SER A 307 -25.10 7.62 7.89
CA SER A 307 -25.79 6.83 8.93
C SER A 307 -24.85 5.87 9.68
N THR A 308 -23.54 5.89 9.38
CA THR A 308 -22.49 5.26 10.20
C THR A 308 -22.18 6.09 11.43
N ILE A 309 -22.29 7.42 11.31
CA ILE A 309 -22.23 8.32 12.46
C ILE A 309 -23.55 8.08 13.19
N ASP A 310 -23.52 7.64 14.45
CA ASP A 310 -24.73 7.42 15.23
C ASP A 310 -25.28 8.76 15.76
N VAL A 311 -25.68 9.61 14.82
CA VAL A 311 -26.32 10.91 15.06
C VAL A 311 -27.65 10.72 15.82
N LYS A 312 -28.22 9.52 15.81
CA LYS A 312 -29.47 9.17 16.51
C LYS A 312 -29.27 8.88 18.00
N ALA A 313 -28.04 8.55 18.43
CA ALA A 313 -27.68 8.39 19.83
C ALA A 313 -27.17 9.69 20.49
N LEU A 314 -27.23 10.82 19.79
CA LEU A 314 -26.86 12.12 20.34
C LEU A 314 -27.97 12.66 21.24
N ASP A 315 -27.69 12.60 22.55
CA ASP A 315 -28.49 13.23 23.60
C ASP A 315 -28.61 14.75 23.31
N PRO A 316 -29.79 15.39 23.43
CA PRO A 316 -29.95 16.83 23.20
C PRO A 316 -28.98 17.71 24.01
N PHE A 317 -28.50 17.21 25.15
CA PHE A 317 -27.48 17.82 25.98
C PHE A 317 -26.11 18.03 25.28
N LEU A 318 -25.78 17.22 24.26
CA LEU A 318 -24.50 17.30 23.55
C LEU A 318 -24.49 18.41 22.49
N LEU A 319 -25.66 18.77 21.94
CA LEU A 319 -25.82 19.83 20.94
C LEU A 319 -25.56 21.24 21.50
N ASP A 320 -25.79 21.45 22.80
CA ASP A 320 -25.50 22.72 23.49
C ASP A 320 -23.98 22.92 23.72
N ARG A 321 -23.18 21.85 23.65
CA ARG A 321 -21.73 21.88 23.89
C ARG A 321 -20.90 21.90 22.61
N VAL A 322 -21.35 21.27 21.52
CA VAL A 322 -20.66 21.29 20.21
C VAL A 322 -21.67 21.45 19.06
N ASN A 323 -21.46 22.47 18.25
CA ASN A 323 -22.22 22.75 17.04
C ASN A 323 -21.57 22.03 15.83
N ILE A 324 -22.31 21.12 15.19
CA ILE A 324 -21.85 20.36 14.02
C ILE A 324 -22.70 20.73 12.80
N GLU A 325 -22.10 21.42 11.84
CA GLU A 325 -22.72 21.79 10.56
C GLU A 325 -22.23 20.84 9.45
N ILE A 326 -23.16 20.27 8.67
CA ILE A 326 -22.83 19.33 7.57
C ILE A 326 -23.30 19.90 6.24
N ARG A 327 -22.37 20.10 5.29
CA ARG A 327 -22.64 20.57 3.92
C ARG A 327 -22.25 19.51 2.90
N ILE A 328 -23.24 18.87 2.28
CA ILE A 328 -23.07 17.80 1.31
C ILE A 328 -23.22 18.37 -0.11
N TYR A 329 -22.25 18.07 -0.98
CA TYR A 329 -22.25 18.50 -2.38
C TYR A 329 -22.25 17.30 -3.32
N VAL A 330 -23.36 17.09 -4.03
CA VAL A 330 -23.55 15.98 -4.98
C VAL A 330 -23.17 16.44 -6.40
N THR A 331 -22.01 15.99 -6.87
CA THR A 331 -21.32 16.61 -8.03
C THR A 331 -21.67 16.02 -9.42
N ARG A 332 -22.52 15.00 -9.52
CA ARG A 332 -22.96 14.43 -10.82
C ARG A 332 -24.48 14.23 -10.96
N GLU A 333 -25.25 14.54 -9.94
CA GLU A 333 -26.71 14.43 -9.95
C GLU A 333 -27.27 15.84 -9.72
N SER A 334 -28.22 16.25 -10.55
CA SER A 334 -28.80 17.60 -10.55
C SER A 334 -29.95 17.75 -9.56
N GLU A 335 -30.59 16.63 -9.21
CA GLU A 335 -31.83 16.53 -8.43
C GLU A 335 -31.74 15.29 -7.50
N PRO A 336 -32.47 15.25 -6.37
CA PRO A 336 -32.56 14.06 -5.53
C PRO A 336 -33.23 12.89 -6.27
N PRO A 337 -32.87 11.63 -5.95
CA PRO A 337 -33.50 10.45 -6.55
C PRO A 337 -35.00 10.35 -6.18
N LEU A 338 -35.84 10.06 -7.17
CA LEU A 338 -37.30 10.02 -7.05
C LEU A 338 -37.86 8.79 -6.30
N GLU A 339 -37.02 7.78 -6.03
CA GLU A 339 -37.40 6.60 -5.24
C GLU A 339 -36.60 6.58 -3.92
N GLU A 340 -37.29 6.74 -2.79
CA GLU A 340 -36.76 6.35 -1.47
C GLU A 340 -36.68 4.81 -1.39
N GLY A 341 -35.67 4.24 -2.05
CA GLY A 341 -35.34 2.83 -1.90
C GLY A 341 -35.02 2.52 -0.43
N LYS A 342 -35.84 1.68 0.22
CA LYS A 342 -35.51 1.13 1.53
C LYS A 342 -34.18 0.38 1.43
N PHE A 343 -33.14 0.90 2.06
CA PHE A 343 -31.86 0.22 2.18
C PHE A 343 -32.00 -0.92 3.19
N GLU A 344 -32.23 -2.15 2.71
CA GLU A 344 -32.16 -3.35 3.53
C GLU A 344 -30.70 -3.64 3.90
N SER A 345 -30.34 -3.30 5.13
CA SER A 345 -29.04 -3.56 5.74
C SER A 345 -28.93 -5.03 6.17
N SER A 346 -28.16 -5.84 5.45
CA SER A 346 -27.84 -7.21 5.86
C SER A 346 -26.62 -7.22 6.79
N SER A 347 -26.85 -7.44 8.09
CA SER A 347 -25.82 -7.62 9.10
C SER A 347 -25.42 -9.09 9.27
N PHE A 348 -24.15 -9.33 9.63
CA PHE A 348 -23.61 -10.66 9.93
C PHE A 348 -22.73 -10.55 11.17
N SER A 349 -23.06 -11.30 12.22
CA SER A 349 -22.39 -11.25 13.53
C SER A 349 -22.16 -12.66 14.09
N PRO A 350 -20.98 -13.28 13.88
CA PRO A 350 -20.68 -14.63 14.36
C PRO A 350 -20.71 -14.72 15.90
N SER A 351 -21.42 -15.75 16.41
CA SER A 351 -21.77 -15.95 17.84
C SER A 351 -20.60 -16.21 18.82
N ARG A 352 -19.36 -16.11 18.38
CA ARG A 352 -18.15 -16.19 19.22
C ARG A 352 -16.96 -15.67 18.43
N SER A 353 -16.21 -14.73 19.01
CA SER A 353 -14.91 -14.29 18.50
C SER A 353 -13.81 -14.55 19.52
N ARG A 354 -12.61 -14.89 19.06
CA ARG A 354 -11.44 -15.04 19.92
C ARG A 354 -10.86 -13.66 20.19
N ARG A 355 -11.01 -13.17 21.42
CA ARG A 355 -10.41 -11.89 21.86
C ARG A 355 -8.88 -11.93 21.67
N GLN A 356 -8.36 -11.20 20.68
CA GLN A 356 -6.93 -10.98 20.47
C GLN A 356 -6.69 -9.50 20.14
N SER A 357 -5.74 -8.88 20.85
CA SER A 357 -5.28 -7.52 20.56
C SER A 357 -4.22 -7.54 19.46
N MET A 358 -4.18 -6.53 18.59
CA MET A 358 -3.13 -6.39 17.55
C MET A 358 -1.74 -6.14 18.13
N SER A 359 -0.72 -6.33 17.30
CA SER A 359 0.66 -6.01 17.66
C SER A 359 0.91 -4.53 17.44
N VAL A 360 0.92 -3.74 18.51
CA VAL A 360 1.09 -2.27 18.46
C VAL A 360 2.57 -1.89 18.21
N LEU A 361 3.41 -2.83 17.75
CA LEU A 361 4.88 -2.74 17.76
C LEU A 361 5.48 -1.56 16.97
N VAL A 362 4.75 -0.91 16.05
CA VAL A 362 5.15 0.41 15.51
C VAL A 362 4.16 1.53 15.86
N GLY A 363 2.95 1.19 16.29
CA GLY A 363 1.95 2.14 16.77
C GLY A 363 2.10 2.57 18.24
N THR A 364 3.10 2.07 18.98
CA THR A 364 3.32 2.42 20.40
C THR A 364 3.87 3.83 20.61
N GLY A 365 4.41 4.47 19.56
CA GLY A 365 5.09 5.77 19.65
C GLY A 365 6.41 5.77 20.45
N ASP A 366 6.89 4.60 20.89
CA ASP A 366 8.13 4.51 21.65
C ASP A 366 9.36 4.67 20.74
N LYS A 367 9.90 5.89 20.75
CA LYS A 367 11.10 6.30 20.02
C LYS A 367 12.35 5.53 20.45
N VAL A 368 12.42 5.05 21.70
CA VAL A 368 13.56 4.31 22.23
C VAL A 368 13.60 2.89 21.66
N TRP A 369 12.48 2.17 21.69
CA TRP A 369 12.40 0.83 21.09
C TRP A 369 12.57 0.87 19.57
N SER A 370 11.92 1.82 18.89
CA SER A 370 12.07 2.03 17.45
C SER A 370 13.52 2.34 17.05
N GLY A 371 14.19 3.25 17.78
CA GLY A 371 15.60 3.57 17.57
C GLY A 371 16.52 2.37 17.85
N SER A 372 16.26 1.62 18.93
CA SER A 372 17.03 0.42 19.29
C SER A 372 16.92 -0.66 18.22
N TYR A 373 15.73 -0.84 17.62
CA TYR A 373 15.50 -1.81 16.55
C TYR A 373 16.26 -1.47 15.26
N VAL A 374 16.57 -0.20 15.00
CA VAL A 374 17.43 0.20 13.87
C VAL A 374 18.92 0.08 14.24
N ILE A 375 19.34 0.57 15.40
CA ILE A 375 20.75 0.65 15.79
C ILE A 375 21.36 -0.73 16.07
N VAL A 376 20.68 -1.59 16.84
CA VAL A 376 21.24 -2.87 17.30
C VAL A 376 21.55 -3.83 16.13
N PRO A 377 20.72 -3.97 15.09
CA PRO A 377 21.07 -4.77 13.92
C PRO A 377 22.13 -4.14 13.01
N ILE A 378 22.27 -2.81 12.97
CA ILE A 378 23.38 -2.16 12.24
C ILE A 378 24.70 -2.51 12.92
N LEU A 379 24.79 -2.38 14.25
CA LEU A 379 25.97 -2.79 15.02
C LEU A 379 26.23 -4.29 14.91
N GLY A 380 25.17 -5.11 15.03
CA GLY A 380 25.23 -6.56 14.84
C GLY A 380 25.69 -6.98 13.43
N PHE A 381 25.39 -6.19 12.41
CA PHE A 381 25.82 -6.43 11.03
C PHE A 381 27.31 -6.10 10.86
N ILE A 382 27.78 -4.97 11.39
CA ILE A 382 29.21 -4.62 11.42
C ILE A 382 30.01 -5.69 12.19
N PHE A 383 29.51 -6.14 13.33
CA PHE A 383 30.10 -7.23 14.10
C PHE A 383 30.13 -8.55 13.30
N SER A 384 29.03 -8.91 12.64
CA SER A 384 28.94 -10.12 11.81
C SER A 384 29.89 -10.10 10.61
N LEU A 385 30.11 -8.92 10.00
CA LEU A 385 31.11 -8.75 8.94
C LEU A 385 32.54 -8.88 9.49
N GLY A 386 32.85 -8.26 10.64
CA GLY A 386 34.16 -8.41 11.28
C GLY A 386 34.46 -9.85 11.66
N LEU A 387 33.46 -10.59 12.17
CA LEU A 387 33.58 -12.01 12.47
C LEU A 387 33.78 -12.86 11.21
N LEU A 388 33.04 -12.58 10.13
CA LEU A 388 33.23 -13.24 8.83
C LEU A 388 34.65 -13.02 8.28
N ASP A 389 35.15 -11.79 8.37
CA ASP A 389 36.48 -11.42 7.86
C ASP A 389 37.60 -12.13 8.64
N VAL A 390 37.57 -12.02 9.97
CA VAL A 390 38.60 -12.57 10.86
C VAL A 390 38.54 -14.10 10.96
N CYS A 391 37.35 -14.70 11.04
CA CYS A 391 37.22 -16.15 11.27
C CYS A 391 37.09 -16.98 10.00
N TYR A 392 36.76 -16.39 8.84
CA TYR A 392 36.47 -17.15 7.62
C TYR A 392 37.17 -16.65 6.36
N LEU A 393 37.14 -15.34 6.04
CA LEU A 393 37.75 -14.85 4.80
C LEU A 393 39.28 -14.84 4.85
N ASN A 394 39.87 -14.24 5.89
CA ASN A 394 41.32 -14.13 6.03
C ASN A 394 42.01 -15.49 6.29
N PRO A 395 41.50 -16.40 7.15
CA PRO A 395 42.17 -17.68 7.41
C PRO A 395 42.15 -18.65 6.23
N ASN A 396 41.18 -18.54 5.32
CA ASN A 396 41.00 -19.44 4.18
C ASN A 396 41.36 -18.80 2.82
N ASP A 397 41.97 -17.60 2.82
CA ASP A 397 42.36 -16.81 1.65
C ASP A 397 41.29 -16.73 0.53
N ILE A 398 40.05 -16.44 0.94
CA ILE A 398 38.89 -16.52 0.04
C ILE A 398 38.83 -15.27 -0.84
N SER A 399 39.38 -15.36 -2.05
CA SER A 399 39.48 -14.23 -3.00
C SER A 399 38.31 -14.13 -4.00
N TYR A 400 37.38 -15.10 -4.03
CA TYR A 400 36.27 -15.13 -5.01
C TYR A 400 35.23 -14.03 -4.78
N TRP A 401 35.17 -13.04 -5.68
CA TRP A 401 34.28 -11.86 -5.56
C TRP A 401 32.80 -12.21 -5.46
N TRP A 402 32.32 -13.12 -6.31
CA TRP A 402 30.93 -13.58 -6.31
C TRP A 402 30.52 -14.22 -4.98
N TYR A 403 31.45 -14.92 -4.34
CA TYR A 403 31.21 -15.63 -3.08
C TYR A 403 31.19 -14.67 -1.90
N ARG A 404 32.12 -13.69 -1.88
CA ARG A 404 32.08 -12.58 -0.92
C ARG A 404 30.77 -11.79 -1.01
N GLY A 405 30.27 -11.55 -2.23
CA GLY A 405 28.96 -10.91 -2.45
C GLY A 405 27.79 -11.71 -1.85
N LEU A 406 27.79 -13.03 -1.99
CA LEU A 406 26.79 -13.90 -1.35
C LEU A 406 26.89 -13.87 0.19
N LEU A 407 28.11 -13.99 0.72
CA LEU A 407 28.35 -13.95 2.17
C LEU A 407 27.90 -12.62 2.80
N LEU A 408 28.13 -11.50 2.10
CA LEU A 408 27.64 -10.17 2.50
C LEU A 408 26.11 -10.16 2.67
N VAL A 409 25.36 -10.70 1.70
CA VAL A 409 23.89 -10.84 1.80
C VAL A 409 23.47 -11.76 2.95
N ILE A 410 24.20 -12.87 3.16
CA ILE A 410 23.95 -13.77 4.30
C ILE A 410 24.16 -13.04 5.63
N CYS A 411 25.24 -12.29 5.79
CA CYS A 411 25.50 -11.48 6.99
C CYS A 411 24.40 -10.43 7.24
N MET A 412 23.84 -9.81 6.20
CA MET A 412 22.69 -8.90 6.35
C MET A 412 21.48 -9.65 6.94
N VAL A 413 21.09 -10.77 6.33
CA VAL A 413 19.93 -11.57 6.75
C VAL A 413 20.11 -12.12 8.16
N VAL A 414 21.29 -12.67 8.47
CA VAL A 414 21.65 -13.19 9.80
C VAL A 414 21.58 -12.09 10.85
N SER A 415 22.09 -10.88 10.55
CA SER A 415 22.04 -9.78 11.51
C SER A 415 20.60 -9.34 11.82
N VAL A 416 19.78 -9.16 10.77
CA VAL A 416 18.36 -8.78 10.93
C VAL A 416 17.61 -9.83 11.75
N ILE A 417 17.83 -11.12 11.50
CA ILE A 417 17.15 -12.20 12.21
C ILE A 417 17.60 -12.30 13.68
N ILE A 418 18.91 -12.29 13.94
CA ILE A 418 19.44 -12.49 15.30
C ILE A 418 19.26 -11.22 16.15
N PHE A 419 19.87 -10.11 15.73
CA PHE A 419 19.88 -8.88 16.51
C PHE A 419 18.55 -8.14 16.44
N GLY A 420 17.91 -8.11 15.27
CA GLY A 420 16.56 -7.52 15.13
C GLY A 420 15.49 -8.37 15.82
N GLY A 421 15.60 -9.70 15.72
CA GLY A 421 14.71 -10.63 16.42
C GLY A 421 14.82 -10.53 17.94
N LEU A 422 16.04 -10.36 18.47
CA LEU A 422 16.28 -10.13 19.89
C LEU A 422 15.60 -8.84 20.38
N VAL A 423 15.73 -7.73 19.66
CA VAL A 423 15.06 -6.47 20.03
C VAL A 423 13.53 -6.62 20.00
N ILE A 424 12.96 -7.25 18.96
CA ILE A 424 11.52 -7.50 18.89
C ILE A 424 11.03 -8.38 20.06
N ALA A 425 11.79 -9.41 20.44
CA ALA A 425 11.44 -10.28 21.55
C ALA A 425 11.47 -9.53 22.91
N LEU A 426 12.47 -8.68 23.14
CA LEU A 426 12.57 -7.84 24.33
C LEU A 426 11.45 -6.78 24.37
N TRP A 427 11.14 -6.16 23.24
CA TRP A 427 10.05 -5.19 23.11
C TRP A 427 8.69 -5.83 23.41
N HIS A 428 8.42 -7.02 22.86
CA HIS A 428 7.18 -7.74 23.13
C HIS A 428 7.06 -8.20 24.60
N ALA A 429 8.18 -8.62 25.21
CA ALA A 429 8.23 -8.96 26.62
C ALA A 429 8.00 -7.73 27.52
N TRP A 430 8.47 -6.55 27.11
CA TRP A 430 8.20 -5.28 27.78
C TRP A 430 6.73 -4.86 27.63
N GLU A 431 6.18 -4.83 26.41
CA GLU A 431 4.77 -4.52 26.10
C GLU A 431 3.82 -5.35 26.98
N LYS A 432 4.07 -6.66 27.07
CA LYS A 432 3.27 -7.58 27.90
C LYS A 432 3.33 -7.25 29.40
N ARG A 433 4.50 -6.83 29.93
CA ARG A 433 4.65 -6.46 31.35
C ARG A 433 3.92 -5.15 31.67
N THR A 434 4.07 -4.14 30.81
CA THR A 434 3.41 -2.85 30.98
C THR A 434 1.89 -3.00 30.94
N LEU A 435 1.37 -3.81 30.00
CA LEU A 435 -0.06 -4.13 29.91
C LEU A 435 -0.60 -4.89 31.13
N SER A 436 0.16 -5.85 31.68
CA SER A 436 -0.29 -6.54 32.91
C SER A 436 -0.36 -5.59 34.11
N LEU A 437 0.56 -4.62 34.21
CA LEU A 437 0.55 -3.63 35.29
C LEU A 437 -0.60 -2.65 35.17
N SER A 438 -0.97 -2.22 33.96
CA SER A 438 -2.14 -1.34 33.76
C SER A 438 -3.47 -2.04 34.02
N VAL A 439 -3.61 -3.32 33.68
CA VAL A 439 -4.85 -4.07 33.96
C VAL A 439 -5.05 -4.26 35.46
N SER A 440 -4.00 -4.67 36.20
CA SER A 440 -4.11 -4.78 37.67
C SER A 440 -4.36 -3.44 38.37
N ALA A 441 -3.99 -2.32 37.76
CA ALA A 441 -4.27 -0.98 38.30
C ALA A 441 -5.70 -0.48 37.99
N GLU A 442 -6.40 -1.05 37.00
CA GLU A 442 -7.83 -0.81 36.78
C GLU A 442 -8.71 -1.74 37.65
N GLU A 443 -8.27 -2.98 37.90
CA GLU A 443 -9.01 -3.94 38.73
C GLU A 443 -9.08 -3.51 40.22
N ASP A 444 -8.03 -2.89 40.78
CA ASP A 444 -8.04 -2.31 42.15
C ASP A 444 -8.96 -1.06 42.30
N GLY A 445 -9.63 -0.60 41.23
CA GLY A 445 -10.38 0.66 41.18
C GLY A 445 -11.89 0.55 40.96
N ASP A 446 -12.44 -0.63 40.67
CA ASP A 446 -13.83 -0.81 40.19
C ASP A 446 -14.58 -1.98 40.87
N ASP A 447 -14.30 -2.21 42.16
CA ASP A 447 -14.95 -3.22 43.00
C ASP A 447 -16.33 -2.76 43.53
N SER A 448 -17.25 -2.30 42.65
CA SER A 448 -18.66 -2.01 43.02
C SER A 448 -19.64 -1.85 41.83
N GLU A 449 -19.80 -2.84 40.94
CA GLU A 449 -21.14 -3.15 40.39
C GLU A 449 -21.28 -4.57 39.80
N GLU A 450 -21.90 -5.47 40.57
CA GLU A 450 -22.26 -6.82 40.14
C GLU A 450 -23.50 -6.76 39.24
N ILE A 451 -23.30 -6.61 37.91
CA ILE A 451 -24.42 -6.57 36.95
C ILE A 451 -25.07 -7.96 36.83
N ALA A 452 -26.09 -8.16 37.65
CA ALA A 452 -27.02 -9.28 37.54
C ALA A 452 -27.71 -9.31 36.16
N THR A 453 -27.83 -10.50 35.60
CA THR A 453 -28.48 -10.74 34.30
C THR A 453 -29.98 -10.43 34.34
N ALA A 454 -30.40 -9.28 33.81
CA ALA A 454 -31.80 -8.97 33.57
C ALA A 454 -32.27 -9.46 32.18
N PRO A 455 -33.53 -9.91 32.00
CA PRO A 455 -33.97 -10.54 30.75
C PRO A 455 -34.29 -9.53 29.65
N LEU A 456 -34.04 -9.90 28.39
CA LEU A 456 -34.49 -9.18 27.21
C LEU A 456 -36.02 -9.04 27.19
N MET A 457 -36.52 -7.86 27.54
CA MET A 457 -37.95 -7.57 27.49
C MET A 457 -38.38 -7.28 26.05
N ARG A 458 -39.28 -8.12 25.54
CA ARG A 458 -39.81 -8.10 24.17
C ARG A 458 -40.84 -6.97 24.03
N GLN A 459 -40.47 -5.84 23.43
CA GLN A 459 -41.43 -4.79 23.06
C GLN A 459 -41.84 -4.90 21.58
N ASN A 460 -43.04 -5.43 21.35
CA ASN A 460 -43.81 -5.14 20.14
C ASN A 460 -44.64 -3.88 20.42
N GLY A 461 -44.60 -2.87 19.54
CA GLY A 461 -45.63 -1.81 19.52
C GLY A 461 -45.15 -0.42 19.13
N ALA A 462 -45.92 0.19 18.23
CA ALA A 462 -45.94 1.62 17.86
C ALA A 462 -44.66 2.24 17.26
N LEU A 463 -44.78 2.65 16.00
CA LEU A 463 -43.86 3.52 15.28
C LEU A 463 -43.92 4.95 15.87
N PRO A 464 -42.81 5.56 16.33
CA PRO A 464 -42.76 7.00 16.59
C PRO A 464 -42.70 7.81 15.28
N ASN A 465 -43.20 9.05 15.31
CA ASN A 465 -43.36 9.90 14.12
C ASN A 465 -42.04 10.17 13.35
N LYS A 466 -42.19 10.41 12.04
CA LYS A 466 -41.10 10.66 11.08
C LYS A 466 -40.41 12.03 11.22
N ASP A 467 -40.83 12.87 12.17
CA ASP A 467 -40.55 14.32 12.15
C ASP A 467 -39.36 14.77 13.04
N LEU A 468 -38.62 13.83 13.64
CA LEU A 468 -37.45 14.09 14.50
C LEU A 468 -36.11 14.05 13.73
N TYR A 469 -36.01 14.86 12.68
CA TYR A 469 -34.79 15.06 11.87
C TYR A 469 -34.18 16.47 12.02
N GLN A 470 -34.65 17.27 12.99
CA GLN A 470 -34.63 18.73 12.90
C GLN A 470 -33.59 19.47 13.76
N ASP A 471 -32.63 18.78 14.39
CA ASP A 471 -31.61 19.43 15.25
C ASP A 471 -30.18 19.46 14.66
N PHE A 472 -29.99 19.06 13.40
CA PHE A 472 -28.71 19.25 12.68
C PHE A 472 -28.93 20.04 11.38
N THR A 473 -28.17 21.13 11.19
CA THR A 473 -28.09 21.90 9.94
C THR A 473 -27.32 21.12 8.87
N THR A 474 -27.94 20.03 8.38
CA THR A 474 -27.49 19.29 7.20
C THR A 474 -28.04 19.97 5.95
N SER A 475 -27.17 20.58 5.15
CA SER A 475 -27.52 21.12 3.83
C SER A 475 -27.02 20.20 2.72
N ILE A 476 -27.84 19.99 1.69
CA ILE A 476 -27.50 19.13 0.55
C ILE A 476 -27.69 19.93 -0.75
N SER A 477 -26.59 20.14 -1.47
CA SER A 477 -26.55 20.86 -2.74
C SER A 477 -26.28 19.90 -3.90
N TYR A 478 -27.17 19.89 -4.88
CA TYR A 478 -27.06 19.06 -6.09
C TYR A 478 -26.49 19.85 -7.27
N GLY A 479 -25.87 19.14 -8.23
CA GLY A 479 -25.31 19.70 -9.48
C GLY A 479 -24.08 20.60 -9.32
N GLN A 480 -23.67 20.93 -8.09
CA GLN A 480 -22.65 21.95 -7.79
C GLN A 480 -21.44 21.36 -7.06
N ARG A 481 -20.32 22.11 -7.09
CA ARG A 481 -19.12 21.84 -6.29
C ARG A 481 -19.03 22.87 -5.15
N PRO A 482 -18.36 22.56 -4.04
CA PRO A 482 -18.16 23.55 -2.98
C PRO A 482 -17.36 24.76 -3.52
N ASP A 483 -17.91 25.97 -3.40
CA ASP A 483 -17.14 27.20 -3.59
C ASP A 483 -16.37 27.51 -2.31
N PHE A 484 -15.11 27.07 -2.25
CA PHE A 484 -14.26 27.32 -1.09
C PHE A 484 -14.01 28.80 -0.84
N LYS A 485 -14.03 29.67 -1.86
CA LYS A 485 -13.79 31.11 -1.68
C LYS A 485 -14.97 31.75 -0.95
N GLU A 486 -16.19 31.37 -1.29
CA GLU A 486 -17.39 31.80 -0.56
C GLU A 486 -17.42 31.21 0.85
N ILE A 487 -17.24 29.89 0.99
CA ILE A 487 -17.34 29.21 2.29
C ILE A 487 -16.27 29.71 3.27
N PHE A 488 -15.00 29.79 2.85
CA PHE A 488 -13.92 30.25 3.72
C PHE A 488 -14.01 31.77 3.97
N GLY A 489 -14.53 32.55 3.02
CA GLY A 489 -14.86 33.96 3.25
C GLY A 489 -15.96 34.15 4.29
N ALA A 490 -17.02 33.33 4.26
CA ALA A 490 -18.07 33.35 5.27
C ALA A 490 -17.54 32.98 6.66
N VAL A 491 -16.75 31.91 6.76
CA VAL A 491 -16.07 31.50 8.00
C VAL A 491 -15.11 32.60 8.49
N SER A 492 -14.34 33.23 7.60
CA SER A 492 -13.44 34.33 7.95
C SER A 492 -14.16 35.59 8.44
N ASN A 493 -15.43 35.78 8.09
CA ASN A 493 -16.25 36.91 8.54
C ASN A 493 -17.00 36.60 9.85
N SER A 494 -17.33 35.33 10.12
CA SER A 494 -18.02 34.93 11.36
C SER A 494 -17.07 34.72 12.54
N TRP A 495 -15.79 34.45 12.28
CA TRP A 495 -14.76 34.23 13.30
C TRP A 495 -13.82 35.42 13.42
N GLY A 496 -13.50 35.80 14.66
CA GLY A 496 -12.54 36.87 14.99
C GLY A 496 -11.09 36.41 14.94
N ASN A 497 -10.27 36.88 15.88
CA ASN A 497 -8.88 36.44 16.03
C ASN A 497 -8.83 35.04 16.66
N ALA A 498 -9.07 34.02 15.85
CA ALA A 498 -9.08 32.60 16.21
C ALA A 498 -8.26 31.76 15.22
N ASP A 499 -7.67 30.68 15.72
CA ASP A 499 -6.96 29.71 14.88
C ASP A 499 -7.94 28.62 14.42
N ILE A 500 -8.13 28.50 13.11
CA ILE A 500 -9.08 27.61 12.46
C ILE A 500 -8.33 26.41 11.89
N GLY A 501 -8.64 25.21 12.38
CA GLY A 501 -8.07 23.97 11.85
C GLY A 501 -8.78 23.57 10.57
N VAL A 502 -8.06 23.38 9.47
CA VAL A 502 -8.63 22.94 8.19
C VAL A 502 -8.02 21.59 7.81
N ILE A 503 -8.79 20.50 7.91
CA ILE A 503 -8.32 19.15 7.58
C ILE A 503 -8.98 18.68 6.28
N VAL A 504 -8.19 18.24 5.30
CA VAL A 504 -8.69 17.86 3.96
C VAL A 504 -8.30 16.44 3.60
N CYS A 505 -9.28 15.60 3.27
CA CYS A 505 -9.06 14.22 2.83
C CYS A 505 -9.80 13.95 1.51
N GLY A 506 -9.06 13.68 0.44
CA GLY A 506 -9.63 13.43 -0.89
C GLY A 506 -8.64 13.63 -2.03
N PRO A 507 -9.12 13.76 -3.28
CA PRO A 507 -8.25 13.85 -4.47
C PRO A 507 -7.28 15.04 -4.42
N GLN A 508 -6.08 14.89 -4.98
CA GLN A 508 -5.04 15.94 -5.00
C GLN A 508 -5.53 17.31 -5.52
N ALA A 509 -6.44 17.32 -6.50
CA ALA A 509 -7.05 18.55 -7.02
C ALA A 509 -7.95 19.26 -5.98
N LEU A 510 -8.67 18.51 -5.14
CA LEU A 510 -9.47 19.04 -4.03
C LEU A 510 -8.54 19.64 -2.96
N GLN A 511 -7.53 18.87 -2.52
CA GLN A 511 -6.53 19.34 -1.55
C GLN A 511 -5.83 20.62 -2.02
N SER A 512 -5.38 20.66 -3.28
CA SER A 512 -4.71 21.82 -3.87
C SER A 512 -5.61 23.05 -3.91
N SER A 513 -6.91 22.86 -4.15
CA SER A 513 -7.89 23.95 -4.17
C SER A 513 -8.11 24.53 -2.77
N VAL A 514 -8.28 23.69 -1.76
CA VAL A 514 -8.45 24.16 -0.37
C VAL A 514 -7.17 24.81 0.16
N ALA A 515 -6.00 24.20 -0.07
CA ALA A 515 -4.70 24.77 0.32
C ALA A 515 -4.43 26.13 -0.34
N LYS A 516 -4.88 26.33 -1.59
CA LYS A 516 -4.83 27.62 -2.27
C LYS A 516 -5.75 28.64 -1.60
N GLU A 517 -6.94 28.23 -1.18
CA GLU A 517 -7.90 29.14 -0.56
C GLU A 517 -7.52 29.54 0.88
N CYS A 518 -7.06 28.60 1.73
CA CYS A 518 -6.51 28.92 3.07
C CYS A 518 -5.46 30.03 2.98
N ARG A 519 -4.42 29.82 2.15
CA ARG A 519 -3.37 30.82 1.91
C ARG A 519 -3.91 32.14 1.34
N SER A 520 -4.98 32.10 0.56
CA SER A 520 -5.65 33.30 0.01
C SER A 520 -6.31 34.13 1.11
N GLN A 521 -6.94 33.48 2.09
CA GLN A 521 -7.55 34.14 3.24
C GLN A 521 -6.47 34.67 4.20
N ASP A 522 -5.46 33.86 4.55
CA ASP A 522 -4.36 34.27 5.42
C ASP A 522 -3.60 35.49 4.88
N LEU A 523 -3.34 35.53 3.56
CA LEU A 523 -2.69 36.68 2.90
C LEU A 523 -3.59 37.93 2.78
N ARG A 524 -4.91 37.78 2.90
CA ARG A 524 -5.90 38.87 2.87
C ARG A 524 -6.33 39.31 4.27
N ARG A 525 -5.89 38.61 5.32
CA ARG A 525 -6.23 38.87 6.71
C ARG A 525 -5.96 40.34 7.06
N ARG A 526 -7.01 41.02 7.56
CA ARG A 526 -6.84 42.26 8.34
C ARG A 526 -6.45 41.89 9.77
N GLY A 527 -5.73 42.77 10.48
CA GLY A 527 -4.97 42.44 11.70
C GLY A 527 -5.64 41.49 12.72
N SER A 528 -6.95 41.63 12.98
CA SER A 528 -7.72 40.83 13.94
C SER A 528 -8.54 39.66 13.33
N GLY A 529 -8.32 39.28 12.07
CA GLY A 529 -8.99 38.14 11.44
C GLY A 529 -8.37 36.77 11.82
N PRO A 530 -9.04 35.66 11.47
CA PRO A 530 -8.59 34.31 11.82
C PRO A 530 -7.40 33.82 10.99
N ILE A 531 -6.75 32.73 11.44
CA ILE A 531 -5.71 31.99 10.70
C ILE A 531 -6.26 30.64 10.25
N PHE A 532 -6.03 30.24 8.99
CA PHE A 532 -6.44 28.95 8.45
C PHE A 532 -5.28 27.95 8.42
N HIS A 533 -5.20 27.10 9.43
CA HIS A 533 -4.19 26.03 9.52
C HIS A 533 -4.54 24.84 8.62
N PHE A 534 -4.05 24.87 7.39
CA PHE A 534 -4.22 23.79 6.42
C PHE A 534 -3.44 22.52 6.79
N ASN A 535 -4.15 21.40 6.87
CA ASN A 535 -3.64 20.05 7.10
C ASN A 535 -4.20 19.09 6.03
N SER A 536 -3.35 18.54 5.17
CA SER A 536 -3.74 17.49 4.22
C SER A 536 -3.59 16.10 4.85
N HIS A 537 -4.66 15.31 4.83
CA HIS A 537 -4.66 13.91 5.26
C HIS A 537 -5.02 13.03 4.07
N SER A 538 -4.01 12.41 3.44
CA SER A 538 -4.20 11.61 2.24
C SER A 538 -3.35 10.35 2.22
N PHE A 539 -4.02 9.22 2.01
CA PHE A 539 -3.39 7.92 1.77
C PHE A 539 -3.19 7.72 0.26
N ASP A 540 -2.20 8.42 -0.31
CA ASP A 540 -1.69 8.11 -1.65
C ASP A 540 -0.76 6.88 -1.54
N LEU A 541 -1.16 5.76 -2.14
CA LEU A 541 -0.45 4.47 -2.18
C LEU A 541 -0.38 3.91 -3.61
#